data_AF-A0A915NSA2-F1
#
_entry.id   AF-A0A915NSA2-F1
#
_cell.length_a   1.000
_cell.length_b   1.000
_cell.length_c   1.000
_cell.angle_alpha   90.00
_cell.angle_beta   90.00
_cell.angle_gamma   90.00
#
_symmetry.space_group_name_H-M   'P 1'
#
loop_
_entity.id
_entity.type
_entity.pdbx_description
1 polymer ?
#
loop_
_entity_poly.entity_id
_entity_poly.type
_entity_poly.pdbx_seq_one_letter_code
_entity_poly.pdbx_strand_id
1 'polypeptide(L)'
;MTFSNDCLRIFGTKDLFIILNLERTTTNLTSAKIKKAYYQQSILWHPDRFAASDIYSDEEREVATKKFQILSKAYNILSDSEKRSVYMETGSQQEMNDVKNAYVKYKGDMDKILETVIGADVQNEDRIREIIRHFIELGELPSLPKYKNEKPISRVRRMKRA
;
A
#
# COMPACT_ATOMS: atom_id res chain seq x y z
N MET A 1 -20.32 8.62 2.22
CA MET A 1 -19.31 7.54 2.14
C MET A 1 -17.95 8.20 1.99
N THR A 2 -16.93 7.72 2.72
CA THR A 2 -15.59 8.31 2.65
C THR A 2 -14.82 7.73 1.46
N PHE A 3 -13.99 8.54 0.81
CA PHE A 3 -13.17 8.13 -0.34
C PHE A 3 -12.40 6.82 -0.09
N SER A 4 -11.84 6.64 1.11
CA SER A 4 -11.12 5.42 1.48
C SER A 4 -11.98 4.15 1.52
N ASN A 5 -13.28 4.26 1.84
CA ASN A 5 -14.18 3.11 1.82
C ASN A 5 -14.56 2.72 0.39
N ASP A 6 -14.72 3.70 -0.50
CA ASP A 6 -14.98 3.43 -1.91
C ASP A 6 -13.77 2.77 -2.58
N CYS A 7 -12.55 3.21 -2.25
CA CYS A 7 -11.31 2.56 -2.67
C CYS A 7 -11.27 1.07 -2.25
N LEU A 8 -11.55 0.78 -0.97
CA LEU A 8 -11.55 -0.59 -0.45
C LEU A 8 -12.62 -1.46 -1.12
N ARG A 9 -13.82 -0.93 -1.34
CA ARG A 9 -14.94 -1.68 -1.93
C ARG A 9 -14.69 -2.00 -3.42
N ILE A 10 -14.11 -1.07 -4.17
CA ILE A 10 -13.97 -1.19 -5.63
C ILE A 10 -12.64 -1.84 -6.04
N PHE A 11 -11.55 -1.52 -5.35
CA PHE A 11 -10.20 -2.00 -5.67
C PHE A 11 -9.65 -2.99 -4.64
N GLY A 12 -10.35 -3.24 -3.53
CA GLY A 12 -9.84 -4.10 -2.46
C GLY A 12 -8.71 -3.50 -1.64
N THR A 13 -8.34 -2.23 -1.91
CA THR A 13 -7.21 -1.56 -1.26
C THR A 13 -7.49 -0.08 -1.03
N LYS A 14 -6.84 0.49 -0.01
CA LYS A 14 -6.81 1.94 0.26
C LYS A 14 -5.55 2.60 -0.31
N ASP A 15 -4.68 1.81 -0.93
CA ASP A 15 -3.40 2.26 -1.45
C ASP A 15 -3.56 2.90 -2.82
N LEU A 16 -3.33 4.22 -2.91
CA LEU A 16 -3.48 4.99 -4.15
C LEU A 16 -2.45 4.57 -5.20
N PHE A 17 -1.27 4.08 -4.78
CA PHE A 17 -0.27 3.55 -5.70
C PHE A 17 -0.80 2.31 -6.41
N ILE A 18 -1.29 1.32 -5.64
CA ILE A 18 -1.87 0.09 -6.18
C ILE A 18 -3.11 0.39 -7.04
N ILE A 19 -3.96 1.35 -6.63
CA ILE A 19 -5.14 1.77 -7.40
C ILE A 19 -4.77 2.32 -8.79
N LEU A 20 -3.68 3.09 -8.89
CA LEU A 20 -3.15 3.53 -10.17
C LEU A 20 -2.29 2.47 -10.87
N ASN A 21 -2.18 1.26 -10.31
CA ASN A 21 -1.29 0.19 -10.78
C ASN A 21 0.19 0.63 -10.84
N LEU A 22 0.62 1.31 -9.77
CA LEU A 22 1.98 1.75 -9.53
C LEU A 22 2.55 1.02 -8.32
N GLU A 23 3.84 0.70 -8.36
CA GLU A 23 4.56 0.22 -7.18
C GLU A 23 4.92 1.38 -6.25
N ARG A 24 5.01 1.10 -4.94
CA ARG A 24 5.46 2.04 -3.89
C ARG A 24 6.97 2.38 -3.95
N THR A 25 7.61 2.18 -5.09
CA THR A 25 9.06 2.26 -5.21
C THR A 25 9.50 3.71 -5.47
N THR A 26 10.09 4.34 -4.45
CA THR A 26 10.54 5.74 -4.46
C THR A 26 11.66 6.04 -5.45
N THR A 27 12.46 5.04 -5.82
CA THR A 27 13.63 5.20 -6.70
C THR A 27 13.27 5.62 -8.13
N ASN A 28 12.00 5.57 -8.53
CA ASN A 28 11.63 5.75 -9.93
C ASN A 28 10.25 6.36 -10.17
N LEU A 29 9.63 6.95 -9.14
CA LEU A 29 8.27 7.49 -9.19
C LEU A 29 8.25 8.97 -9.62
N THR A 30 8.22 9.21 -10.93
CA THR A 30 8.11 10.55 -11.53
C THR A 30 6.65 10.91 -11.84
N SER A 31 6.30 12.19 -11.82
CA SER A 31 4.99 12.72 -12.26
C SER A 31 4.58 12.20 -13.65
N ALA A 32 5.53 12.02 -14.56
CA ALA A 32 5.31 11.42 -15.87
C ALA A 32 4.78 9.97 -15.80
N LYS A 33 5.32 9.13 -14.90
CA LYS A 33 4.83 7.76 -14.70
C LYS A 33 3.44 7.75 -14.09
N ILE A 34 3.20 8.61 -13.11
CA ILE A 34 1.88 8.75 -12.46
C ILE A 34 0.82 9.16 -13.49
N LYS A 35 1.15 10.14 -14.34
CA LYS A 35 0.28 10.58 -15.44
C LYS A 35 0.03 9.47 -16.47
N LYS A 36 1.08 8.72 -16.84
CA LYS A 36 0.95 7.60 -17.79
C LYS A 36 0.03 6.50 -17.23
N ALA A 37 0.22 6.12 -15.98
CA ALA A 37 -0.58 5.08 -15.33
C ALA A 37 -2.05 5.51 -15.18
N TYR A 38 -2.29 6.76 -14.76
CA TYR A 38 -3.63 7.34 -14.72
C TYR A 38 -4.31 7.37 -16.09
N TYR A 39 -3.58 7.76 -17.14
CA TYR A 39 -4.11 7.80 -18.51
C TYR A 39 -4.54 6.41 -19.00
N GLN A 40 -3.72 5.38 -18.77
CA GLN A 40 -4.02 4.01 -19.15
C GLN A 40 -5.30 3.50 -18.45
N GLN A 41 -5.41 3.72 -17.14
CA GLN A 41 -6.59 3.30 -16.37
C GLN A 41 -7.84 4.11 -16.73
N SER A 42 -7.68 5.42 -16.99
CA SER A 42 -8.78 6.32 -17.38
C SER A 42 -9.44 5.88 -18.68
N ILE A 43 -8.66 5.42 -19.67
CA ILE A 43 -9.22 4.90 -20.93
C ILE A 43 -9.95 3.59 -20.69
N LEU A 44 -9.39 2.70 -19.87
CA LEU A 44 -9.95 1.38 -19.60
C LEU A 44 -11.33 1.46 -18.94
N TRP A 45 -11.46 2.39 -17.98
CA TRP A 45 -12.65 2.57 -17.13
C TRP A 45 -13.48 3.81 -17.50
N HIS A 46 -13.26 4.42 -18.68
CA HIS A 46 -13.99 5.60 -19.08
C HIS A 46 -15.49 5.27 -19.25
N PRO A 47 -16.42 6.04 -18.65
CA PRO A 47 -17.86 5.73 -18.71
C PRO A 47 -18.41 5.67 -20.13
N ASP A 48 -17.86 6.45 -21.06
CA ASP A 48 -18.25 6.42 -22.50
C ASP A 48 -18.07 5.03 -23.14
N ARG A 49 -17.08 4.26 -22.68
CA ARG A 49 -16.84 2.89 -23.16
C ARG A 49 -17.92 1.90 -22.72
N PHE A 50 -18.62 2.22 -21.64
CA PHE A 50 -19.70 1.42 -21.06
C PHE A 50 -21.09 2.03 -21.32
N ALA A 51 -21.14 3.23 -21.90
CA ALA A 51 -22.37 3.91 -22.32
C ALA A 51 -22.91 3.35 -23.64
N ALA A 52 -22.02 2.83 -24.49
CA ALA A 52 -22.40 2.18 -25.72
C ALA A 52 -22.81 0.71 -25.46
N SER A 53 -24.11 0.42 -25.60
CA SER A 53 -24.72 -0.92 -25.74
C SER A 53 -25.35 -1.55 -24.48
N ASP A 54 -26.39 -2.35 -24.73
CA ASP A 54 -27.10 -3.25 -23.82
C ASP A 54 -26.22 -4.40 -23.29
N ILE A 55 -24.96 -4.44 -23.71
CA ILE A 55 -23.94 -5.41 -23.29
C ILE A 55 -23.59 -5.28 -21.80
N TYR A 56 -23.59 -4.05 -21.26
CA TYR A 56 -23.18 -3.79 -19.89
C TYR A 56 -24.38 -3.54 -18.98
N SER A 57 -24.39 -4.17 -17.81
CA SER A 57 -25.43 -3.92 -16.81
C SER A 57 -25.27 -2.54 -16.17
N ASP A 58 -26.34 -2.05 -15.54
CA ASP A 58 -26.29 -0.79 -14.79
C ASP A 58 -25.26 -0.84 -13.65
N GLU A 59 -25.04 -2.02 -13.07
CA GLU A 59 -24.03 -2.25 -12.02
C GLU A 59 -22.61 -2.11 -12.58
N GLU A 60 -22.33 -2.64 -13.76
CA GLU A 60 -21.02 -2.51 -14.41
C GLU A 60 -20.72 -1.06 -14.80
N ARG A 61 -21.72 -0.33 -15.29
CA ARG A 61 -21.63 1.11 -15.59
C ARG A 61 -21.37 1.92 -14.32
N GLU A 62 -22.05 1.60 -13.23
CA GLU A 62 -21.83 2.23 -11.93
C GLU A 62 -20.41 1.96 -11.41
N VAL A 63 -19.94 0.71 -11.50
CA VAL A 63 -18.57 0.33 -11.11
C VAL A 63 -17.53 1.05 -11.96
N ALA A 64 -17.70 1.12 -13.27
CA ALA A 64 -16.79 1.84 -14.17
C ALA A 64 -16.73 3.34 -13.80
N THR A 65 -17.89 3.96 -13.57
CA THR A 65 -17.99 5.36 -13.14
C THR A 65 -17.26 5.59 -11.81
N LYS A 66 -17.47 4.72 -10.82
CA LYS A 66 -16.78 4.79 -9.53
C LYS A 66 -15.28 4.58 -9.66
N LYS A 67 -14.84 3.60 -10.46
CA LYS A 67 -13.43 3.37 -10.77
C LYS A 67 -12.80 4.63 -11.35
N PHE A 68 -13.43 5.23 -12.35
CA PHE A 68 -12.95 6.47 -12.96
C PHE A 68 -12.83 7.62 -11.94
N GLN A 69 -13.86 7.85 -11.13
CA GLN A 69 -13.83 8.88 -10.08
C GLN A 69 -12.71 8.64 -9.06
N ILE A 70 -12.50 7.39 -8.65
CA ILE A 70 -11.43 7.02 -7.72
C ILE A 70 -10.06 7.26 -8.34
N LEU A 71 -9.86 6.85 -9.60
CA LEU A 71 -8.62 7.06 -10.35
C LEU A 71 -8.29 8.55 -10.46
N SER A 72 -9.27 9.41 -10.79
CA SER A 72 -9.06 10.86 -10.89
C SER A 72 -8.67 11.48 -9.55
N LYS A 73 -9.29 11.06 -8.45
CA LYS A 73 -8.92 11.51 -7.09
C LYS A 73 -7.53 11.02 -6.69
N ALA A 74 -7.21 9.75 -6.95
CA ALA A 74 -5.90 9.18 -6.68
C ALA A 74 -4.80 9.92 -7.45
N TYR A 75 -5.04 10.21 -8.73
CA TYR A 75 -4.14 11.01 -9.56
C TYR A 75 -3.95 12.42 -8.99
N ASN A 76 -5.02 13.12 -8.58
CA ASN A 76 -4.90 14.47 -8.02
C ASN A 76 -3.97 14.51 -6.80
N ILE A 77 -4.07 13.51 -5.92
CA ILE A 77 -3.23 13.40 -4.71
C ILE A 77 -1.79 13.05 -5.09
N LEU A 78 -1.59 12.08 -6.00
CA LEU A 78 -0.25 11.58 -6.34
C LEU A 78 0.50 12.47 -7.33
N SER A 79 -0.20 13.25 -8.16
CA SER A 79 0.42 14.16 -9.14
C SER A 79 1.03 15.39 -8.50
N ASP A 80 0.49 15.80 -7.35
CA ASP A 80 0.93 16.95 -6.58
C ASP A 80 2.03 16.50 -5.61
N SER A 81 3.20 17.15 -5.66
CA SER A 81 4.36 16.75 -4.86
C SER A 81 4.11 16.85 -3.36
N GLU A 82 3.39 17.87 -2.91
CA GLU A 82 3.12 18.11 -1.50
C GLU A 82 2.08 17.11 -0.98
N LYS A 83 0.95 16.96 -1.69
CA LYS A 83 -0.08 15.98 -1.33
C LYS A 83 0.45 14.55 -1.40
N ARG A 84 1.29 14.24 -2.38
CA ARG A 84 1.97 12.95 -2.46
C ARG A 84 2.89 12.73 -1.27
N SER A 85 3.66 13.76 -0.86
CA SER A 85 4.52 13.68 0.32
C SER A 85 3.71 13.39 1.57
N VAL A 86 2.63 14.15 1.81
CA VAL A 86 1.73 13.94 2.96
C VAL A 86 1.09 12.55 2.92
N TYR A 87 0.66 12.09 1.74
CA TYR A 87 0.10 10.75 1.58
C TYR A 87 1.13 9.65 1.87
N MET A 88 2.36 9.81 1.39
CA MET A 88 3.46 8.88 1.65
C MET A 88 3.83 8.87 3.13
N GLU A 89 3.88 10.03 3.77
CA GLU A 89 4.12 10.17 5.21
C GLU A 89 3.00 9.52 6.04
N THR A 90 1.74 9.79 5.69
CA THR A 90 0.57 9.20 6.37
C THR A 90 0.49 7.67 6.14
N GLY A 91 0.76 7.21 4.93
CA GLY A 91 0.83 5.79 4.60
C GLY A 91 1.99 5.08 5.32
N SER A 92 3.12 5.78 5.47
CA SER A 92 4.24 5.34 6.30
C SER A 92 3.81 5.28 7.78
N GLN A 93 3.05 6.25 8.29
CA GLN A 93 2.58 6.25 9.67
C GLN A 93 1.60 5.10 9.96
N GLN A 94 0.68 4.82 9.04
CA GLN A 94 -0.25 3.70 9.15
C GLN A 94 0.51 2.36 9.23
N GLU A 95 1.46 2.16 8.31
CA GLU A 95 2.30 0.97 8.30
C GLU A 95 3.19 0.87 9.55
N MET A 96 3.77 1.99 10.00
CA MET A 96 4.52 2.07 11.24
C MET A 96 3.67 1.62 12.44
N ASN A 97 2.41 2.06 12.51
CA ASN A 97 1.48 1.65 13.54
C ASN A 97 1.11 0.16 13.43
N ASP A 98 0.89 -0.35 12.23
CA ASP A 98 0.57 -1.77 11.99
C ASP A 98 1.75 -2.68 12.37
N VAL A 99 2.97 -2.29 12.01
CA VAL A 99 4.22 -2.97 12.41
C VAL A 99 4.40 -2.92 13.93
N LYS A 100 4.19 -1.76 14.55
CA LYS A 100 4.27 -1.59 16.02
C LYS A 100 3.27 -2.51 16.74
N ASN A 101 2.03 -2.53 16.28
CA ASN A 101 0.97 -3.37 16.83
C ASN A 101 1.29 -4.86 16.66
N ALA A 102 1.77 -5.27 15.48
CA ALA A 102 2.19 -6.64 15.22
C ALA A 102 3.39 -7.05 16.08
N TYR A 103 4.37 -6.15 16.25
CA TYR A 103 5.56 -6.38 17.07
C TYR A 103 5.21 -6.67 18.54
N VAL A 104 4.32 -5.85 19.12
CA VAL A 104 3.83 -6.05 20.49
C VAL A 104 3.01 -7.34 20.59
N LYS A 105 2.08 -7.56 19.65
CA LYS A 105 1.17 -8.72 19.62
C LYS A 105 1.92 -10.05 19.54
N TYR A 106 2.93 -10.13 18.68
CA TYR A 106 3.71 -11.36 18.45
C TYR A 106 5.04 -11.39 19.18
N LYS A 107 5.26 -10.47 20.12
CA LYS A 107 6.43 -10.42 20.98
C LYS A 107 7.76 -10.45 20.20
N GLY A 108 7.82 -9.71 19.09
CA GLY A 108 9.02 -9.59 18.25
C GLY A 108 9.29 -10.77 17.32
N ASP A 109 8.28 -11.61 17.04
CA ASP A 109 8.38 -12.72 16.09
C ASP A 109 8.22 -12.23 14.63
N MET A 110 9.34 -12.11 13.92
CA MET A 110 9.36 -11.60 12.54
C MET A 110 8.54 -12.46 11.56
N ASP A 111 8.48 -13.79 11.74
CA ASP A 111 7.70 -14.64 10.84
C ASP A 111 6.21 -14.25 10.89
N LYS A 112 5.68 -14.04 12.10
CA LYS A 112 4.26 -13.66 12.31
C LYS A 112 3.97 -12.21 11.96
N ILE A 113 4.94 -11.32 12.18
CA ILE A 113 4.82 -9.91 11.82
C ILE A 113 4.69 -9.79 10.30
N LEU A 114 5.54 -10.47 9.54
CA LEU A 114 5.48 -10.48 8.07
C LEU A 114 4.18 -11.11 7.56
N GLU A 115 3.68 -12.17 8.21
CA GLU A 115 2.41 -12.80 7.84
C GLU A 115 1.19 -11.90 8.11
N THR A 116 1.24 -11.09 9.16
CA THR A 116 0.07 -10.31 9.63
C THR A 116 0.02 -8.90 9.05
N VAL A 117 1.16 -8.26 8.82
CA VAL A 117 1.21 -6.90 8.29
C VAL A 117 0.96 -6.96 6.78
N ILE A 118 -0.15 -6.38 6.33
CA ILE A 118 -0.51 -6.39 4.91
C ILE A 118 0.55 -5.59 4.12
N GLY A 119 1.18 -6.22 3.14
CA GLY A 119 2.28 -5.63 2.36
C GLY A 119 3.68 -5.87 2.94
N ALA A 120 3.78 -6.60 4.06
CA ALA A 120 5.03 -7.08 4.61
C ALA A 120 5.50 -8.37 3.91
N ASP A 121 5.90 -8.25 2.65
CA ASP A 121 6.57 -9.37 1.98
C ASP A 121 8.02 -9.52 2.48
N VAL A 122 8.63 -10.66 2.14
CA VAL A 122 10.01 -10.95 2.53
C VAL A 122 11.00 -10.01 1.84
N GLN A 123 10.62 -9.40 0.72
CA GLN A 123 11.44 -8.38 0.04
C GLN A 123 11.48 -7.05 0.80
N ASN A 124 10.43 -6.74 1.55
CA ASN A 124 10.29 -5.54 2.37
C ASN A 124 10.66 -5.78 3.84
N GLU A 125 11.24 -6.94 4.20
CA GLU A 125 11.66 -7.26 5.58
C GLU A 125 12.64 -6.22 6.15
N ASP A 126 13.56 -5.67 5.33
CA ASP A 126 14.51 -4.65 5.76
C ASP A 126 13.81 -3.37 6.23
N ARG A 127 12.80 -2.91 5.47
CA ARG A 127 12.03 -1.70 5.82
C ARG A 127 11.27 -1.87 7.12
N ILE A 128 10.70 -3.06 7.35
CA ILE A 128 9.96 -3.36 8.59
C ILE A 128 10.90 -3.40 9.80
N ARG A 129 12.10 -3.96 9.63
CA ARG A 129 13.13 -3.94 10.67
C ARG A 129 13.61 -2.54 10.98
N GLU A 130 13.76 -1.67 9.98
CA GLU A 130 14.09 -0.26 10.18
C GLU A 130 13.02 0.46 10.99
N ILE A 131 11.74 0.23 10.66
CA ILE A 131 10.61 0.75 11.44
C ILE A 131 10.68 0.28 12.91
N ILE A 132 10.86 -1.03 13.14
CA ILE A 132 10.97 -1.58 14.50
C ILE A 132 12.17 -0.97 15.23
N ARG A 133 13.31 -0.86 14.57
CA ARG A 133 14.54 -0.28 15.16
C ARG A 133 14.32 1.17 15.53
N HIS A 134 13.71 1.96 14.66
CA HIS A 134 13.38 3.35 14.92
C HIS A 134 12.52 3.50 16.18
N PHE A 135 11.47 2.67 16.32
CA PHE A 135 10.64 2.69 17.54
C PHE A 135 11.36 2.21 18.80
N ILE A 136 12.33 1.30 18.69
CA ILE A 136 13.17 0.88 19.82
C ILE A 136 14.11 2.03 20.23
N GLU A 137 14.74 2.71 19.26
CA GLU A 137 15.63 3.86 19.49
C GLU A 137 14.89 5.04 20.10
N LEU A 138 13.65 5.29 19.69
CA LEU A 138 12.76 6.29 20.28
C LEU A 138 12.22 5.90 21.68
N GLY A 139 12.44 4.66 22.12
CA GLY A 139 11.94 4.17 23.40
C GLY A 139 10.45 3.82 23.42
N GLU A 140 9.78 3.82 22.26
CA GLU A 140 8.36 3.45 22.15
C GLU A 140 8.11 1.95 22.10
N LEU A 141 9.12 1.14 21.73
CA LEU A 141 9.06 -0.32 21.75
C LEU A 141 10.20 -0.92 22.58
N PRO A 142 9.92 -1.93 23.42
CA PRO A 142 10.97 -2.67 24.10
C PRO A 142 11.73 -3.56 23.12
N SER A 143 13.05 -3.64 23.25
CA SER A 143 13.86 -4.60 22.48
C SER A 143 13.61 -6.02 23.00
N LEU A 144 12.70 -6.76 22.34
CA LEU A 144 12.29 -8.09 22.79
C LEU A 144 13.35 -9.15 22.45
N PRO A 145 13.57 -10.15 23.34
CA PRO A 145 14.64 -11.15 23.17
C PRO A 145 14.55 -11.94 21.87
N LYS A 146 13.34 -12.22 21.38
CA LYS A 146 13.11 -12.98 20.16
C LYS A 146 13.57 -12.22 18.91
N TYR A 147 13.37 -10.90 18.89
CA TYR A 147 13.85 -10.01 17.83
C TYR A 147 15.37 -9.76 17.96
N LYS A 148 15.83 -9.48 19.18
CA LYS A 148 17.25 -9.16 19.46
C LYS A 148 18.20 -10.33 19.18
N ASN A 149 17.80 -11.55 19.54
CA ASN A 149 18.64 -12.76 19.42
C ASN A 149 18.38 -13.52 18.12
N GLU A 150 17.70 -12.91 17.15
CA GLU A 150 17.38 -13.56 15.90
C GLU A 150 18.65 -13.86 15.08
N LYS A 151 18.80 -15.11 14.62
CA LYS A 151 19.95 -15.54 13.83
C LYS A 151 19.82 -15.05 12.37
N PRO A 152 20.91 -14.61 11.72
CA PRO A 152 20.90 -14.26 10.29
C PRO A 152 20.40 -15.38 9.37
N ILE A 153 20.59 -16.65 9.77
CA ILE A 153 20.08 -17.84 9.05
C ILE A 153 18.55 -17.87 8.97
N SER A 154 17.84 -17.36 9.97
CA SER A 154 16.37 -17.29 9.95
C SER A 154 15.88 -16.41 8.79
N ARG A 155 16.59 -15.31 8.55
CA ARG A 155 16.33 -14.40 7.41
C ARG A 155 16.61 -15.08 6.06
N VAL A 156 17.76 -15.76 5.93
CA VAL A 156 18.09 -16.48 4.69
C VAL A 156 17.07 -17.61 4.41
N ARG A 157 16.57 -18.28 5.46
CA ARG A 157 15.50 -19.27 5.31
C ARG A 157 14.17 -18.67 4.86
N ARG A 158 13.80 -17.48 5.35
CA ARG A 158 12.61 -16.77 4.89
C ARG A 158 12.73 -16.37 3.43
N MET A 159 13.87 -15.79 3.01
CA MET A 159 14.12 -15.43 1.61
C MET A 159 14.09 -16.63 0.66
N LYS A 160 14.45 -17.83 1.11
CA LYS A 160 14.37 -19.08 0.32
C LYS A 160 12.99 -19.73 0.28
N ARG A 161 12.05 -19.30 1.13
CA ARG A 161 10.70 -19.87 1.26
C ARG A 161 9.63 -19.03 0.55
N ALA A 162 9.90 -17.75 0.31
CA ALA A 162 9.09 -16.88 -0.55
C ALA A 162 9.35 -17.20 -2.03
#